data_AF-A0A2G0YHP9-F1
#
_entry.id   AF-A0A2G0YHP9-F1
#
_cell.length_a   1.000
_cell.length_b   1.000
_cell.length_c   1.000
_cell.angle_alpha   90.00
_cell.angle_beta   90.00
_cell.angle_gamma   90.00
#
_symmetry.space_group_name_H-M   'P 1'
#
loop_
_entity.id
_entity.type
_entity.pdbx_description
1 polymer ?
#
loop_
_entity_poly.entity_id
_entity_poly.type
_entity_poly.pdbx_seq_one_letter_code
_entity_poly.pdbx_strand_id
1 'polypeptide(L)'
;MTISVSQPPITAQIPSGSATAEAQASTKPGLSAPPEKSTRPAGDHRSAEQIFKDTPILKDILKQDGPFASNFINQLKQHTGDWGAANHNFDSRADAAYNLAQVATYIDSRENLKRQGPTQQNDQHIQGFGSFGSVSGGSEAQLFKAFSEKGYSALR
;
A
#
# COMPACT_ATOMS: atom_id res chain seq x y z
N MET A 1 -21.78 -55.14 -8.04
CA MET A 1 -22.29 -54.95 -9.42
C MET A 1 -22.26 -53.46 -9.72
N THR A 2 -21.88 -53.08 -10.94
CA THR A 2 -22.20 -51.78 -11.56
C THR A 2 -23.73 -51.73 -11.83
N ILE A 3 -24.39 -50.69 -12.34
CA ILE A 3 -24.04 -49.69 -13.38
C ILE A 3 -24.98 -48.46 -13.32
N SER A 4 -24.55 -47.37 -13.99
CA SER A 4 -25.33 -46.37 -14.77
C SER A 4 -26.54 -45.66 -14.15
N VAL A 5 -26.56 -44.31 -14.03
CA VAL A 5 -26.53 -43.24 -15.07
C VAL A 5 -27.87 -43.05 -15.80
N SER A 6 -28.39 -41.82 -15.73
CA SER A 6 -29.20 -41.18 -16.79
C SER A 6 -29.17 -39.64 -16.69
N GLN A 7 -28.37 -39.03 -17.58
CA GLN A 7 -28.59 -37.71 -18.22
C GLN A 7 -29.14 -38.00 -19.65
N PRO A 8 -29.53 -37.04 -20.55
CA PRO A 8 -29.26 -35.58 -20.66
C PRO A 8 -30.62 -34.80 -20.83
N PRO A 9 -30.88 -33.74 -21.66
CA PRO A 9 -30.03 -32.95 -22.57
C PRO A 9 -30.24 -31.40 -22.72
N ILE A 10 -29.10 -30.72 -22.94
CA ILE A 10 -28.78 -29.61 -23.88
C ILE A 10 -29.45 -28.20 -23.87
N THR A 11 -28.53 -27.20 -23.86
CA THR A 11 -28.50 -25.91 -24.61
C THR A 11 -29.36 -24.71 -24.17
N ALA A 12 -28.69 -23.65 -23.66
CA ALA A 12 -28.65 -22.32 -24.31
C ALA A 12 -27.62 -21.32 -23.67
N GLN A 13 -26.57 -20.99 -24.44
CA GLN A 13 -25.97 -19.65 -24.66
C GLN A 13 -25.51 -18.73 -23.49
N ILE A 14 -24.26 -18.28 -23.61
CA ILE A 14 -23.62 -17.17 -22.87
C ILE A 14 -23.97 -15.82 -23.54
N PRO A 15 -24.06 -14.72 -22.76
CA PRO A 15 -23.31 -13.52 -23.17
C PRO A 15 -22.44 -12.94 -22.04
N SER A 16 -21.39 -12.23 -22.46
CA SER A 16 -20.27 -11.73 -21.66
C SER A 16 -20.66 -10.85 -20.47
N GLY A 17 -20.07 -11.14 -19.31
CA GLY A 17 -19.91 -10.21 -18.19
C GLY A 17 -18.50 -10.36 -17.61
N SER A 18 -17.65 -9.35 -17.77
CA SER A 18 -16.24 -9.41 -17.38
C SER A 18 -16.05 -9.41 -15.85
N ALA A 19 -16.00 -10.59 -15.24
CA ALA A 19 -15.51 -10.78 -13.87
C ALA A 19 -13.99 -10.97 -13.90
N THR A 20 -13.26 -9.90 -14.22
CA THR A 20 -11.80 -9.92 -14.25
C THR A 20 -11.23 -9.98 -12.83
N ALA A 21 -10.23 -10.84 -12.62
CA ALA A 21 -9.36 -10.89 -11.45
C ALA A 21 -9.99 -11.31 -10.10
N GLU A 22 -10.20 -12.62 -9.95
CA GLU A 22 -9.69 -13.27 -8.74
C GLU A 22 -8.17 -13.00 -8.64
N ALA A 23 -7.80 -12.03 -7.80
CA ALA A 23 -6.42 -11.80 -7.38
C ALA A 23 -6.29 -12.13 -5.90
N GLN A 24 -6.43 -13.41 -5.55
CA GLN A 24 -5.99 -13.94 -4.25
C GLN A 24 -4.46 -13.85 -4.15
N ALA A 25 -3.93 -12.67 -3.82
CA ALA A 25 -2.55 -12.49 -3.40
C ALA A 25 -2.38 -12.80 -1.91
N SER A 26 -2.71 -14.03 -1.51
CA SER A 26 -2.27 -14.60 -0.23
C SER A 26 -0.80 -14.99 -0.31
N THR A 27 0.08 -13.99 -0.39
CA THR A 27 1.54 -14.19 -0.32
C THR A 27 2.08 -13.77 1.04
N LYS A 28 2.81 -14.68 1.68
CA LYS A 28 3.66 -14.35 2.85
C LYS A 28 4.59 -13.17 2.50
N PRO A 29 4.98 -12.33 3.48
CA PRO A 29 5.77 -11.12 3.22
C PRO A 29 7.16 -11.46 2.66
N GLY A 30 7.28 -11.40 1.33
CA GLY A 30 8.50 -11.65 0.58
C GLY A 30 8.75 -10.55 -0.44
N LEU A 31 9.27 -9.41 0.05
CA LEU A 31 9.99 -8.33 -0.66
C LEU A 31 9.50 -7.94 -2.08
N SER A 32 8.21 -8.09 -2.36
CA SER A 32 7.60 -7.71 -3.63
C SER A 32 7.02 -6.31 -3.49
N ALA A 33 7.31 -5.41 -4.45
CA ALA A 33 6.77 -4.07 -4.44
C ALA A 33 5.23 -4.12 -4.39
N PRO A 34 4.57 -3.32 -3.53
CA PRO A 34 3.12 -3.39 -3.36
C PRO A 34 2.41 -3.13 -4.70
N PRO A 35 1.40 -3.94 -5.07
CA PRO A 35 0.67 -3.76 -6.32
C PRO A 35 -0.04 -2.40 -6.33
N GLU A 36 -0.14 -1.80 -7.51
CA GLU A 36 -0.68 -0.43 -7.65
C GLU A 36 -2.13 -0.33 -7.16
N LYS A 37 -2.38 0.50 -6.14
CA LYS A 37 -3.71 0.76 -5.54
C LYS A 37 -4.53 -0.52 -5.30
N SER A 38 -4.09 -1.34 -4.35
CA SER A 38 -4.84 -2.53 -3.91
C SER A 38 -5.97 -2.17 -2.93
N THR A 39 -7.06 -2.94 -2.91
CA THR A 39 -8.04 -2.90 -1.82
C THR A 39 -7.53 -3.70 -0.62
N ARG A 40 -8.09 -3.47 0.58
CA ARG A 40 -7.80 -4.33 1.74
C ARG A 40 -8.16 -5.80 1.43
N PRO A 41 -7.41 -6.77 1.99
CA PRO A 41 -7.72 -8.18 1.79
C PRO A 41 -9.10 -8.53 2.38
N ALA A 42 -9.81 -9.46 1.74
CA ALA A 42 -11.16 -9.87 2.16
C ALA A 42 -11.17 -10.33 3.63
N GLY A 43 -11.94 -9.62 4.47
CA GLY A 43 -12.01 -9.83 5.92
C GLY A 43 -11.24 -8.81 6.78
N ASP A 44 -10.40 -7.95 6.18
CA ASP A 44 -9.79 -6.83 6.91
C ASP A 44 -10.77 -5.64 7.00
N HIS A 45 -11.55 -5.63 8.08
CA HIS A 45 -12.51 -4.57 8.40
C HIS A 45 -11.88 -3.39 9.16
N ARG A 46 -10.54 -3.28 9.24
CA ARG A 46 -9.89 -2.15 9.92
C ARG A 46 -10.19 -0.84 9.18
N SER A 47 -10.58 0.18 9.95
CA SER A 47 -10.73 1.54 9.45
C SER A 47 -9.36 2.21 9.23
N ALA A 48 -9.32 3.30 8.45
CA ALA A 48 -8.11 4.07 8.20
C ALA A 48 -7.35 4.45 9.49
N GLU A 49 -8.07 4.90 10.52
CA GLU A 49 -7.49 5.22 11.83
C GLU A 49 -6.86 4.02 12.54
N GLN A 50 -7.44 2.82 12.40
CA GLN A 50 -6.83 1.60 12.95
C GLN A 50 -5.56 1.24 12.21
N ILE A 51 -5.54 1.38 10.87
CA ILE A 51 -4.36 1.12 10.04
C ILE A 51 -3.23 2.09 10.39
N PHE A 52 -3.52 3.40 10.54
CA PHE A 52 -2.51 4.37 10.99
C PHE A 52 -2.04 4.15 12.43
N LYS A 53 -2.89 3.61 13.30
CA LYS A 53 -2.52 3.23 14.68
C LYS A 53 -1.59 2.01 14.71
N ASP A 54 -1.86 1.03 13.84
CA ASP A 54 -1.07 -0.19 13.64
C ASP A 54 0.25 0.08 12.89
N THR A 55 0.30 1.16 12.12
CA THR A 55 1.43 1.56 11.26
C THR A 55 2.09 2.85 11.78
N PRO A 56 2.85 2.81 12.90
CA PRO A 56 3.44 4.00 13.52
C PRO A 56 4.39 4.76 12.59
N ILE A 57 5.07 4.09 11.66
CA ILE A 57 5.92 4.72 10.65
C ILE A 57 5.21 5.81 9.84
N LEU A 58 3.92 5.63 9.54
CA LEU A 58 3.14 6.67 8.88
C LEU A 58 2.79 7.81 9.82
N LYS A 59 2.49 7.52 11.09
CA LYS A 59 2.10 8.53 12.07
C LYS A 59 3.17 9.62 12.22
N ASP A 60 4.45 9.27 12.22
CA ASP A 60 5.53 10.26 12.35
C ASP A 60 5.80 11.06 11.05
N ILE A 61 5.42 10.51 9.89
CA ILE A 61 5.43 11.22 8.59
C ILE A 61 4.21 12.14 8.45
N LEU A 62 3.02 11.65 8.80
CA LEU A 62 1.76 12.40 8.80
C LEU A 62 1.75 13.54 9.84
N LYS A 63 2.58 13.43 10.89
CA LYS A 63 2.85 14.48 11.89
C LYS A 63 3.87 15.53 11.45
N GLN A 64 4.55 15.37 10.32
CA GLN A 64 5.43 16.41 9.80
C GLN A 64 4.57 17.63 9.45
N ASP A 65 4.86 18.78 10.06
CA ASP A 65 4.17 20.02 9.78
C ASP A 65 5.00 20.92 8.85
N GLY A 66 4.34 21.64 7.95
CA GLY A 66 4.97 22.60 7.04
C GLY A 66 4.69 22.37 5.54
N PRO A 67 5.19 23.27 4.66
CA PRO A 67 4.82 23.30 3.25
C PRO A 67 5.30 22.08 2.47
N PHE A 68 6.47 21.53 2.80
CA PHE A 68 6.94 20.28 2.21
C PHE A 68 6.01 19.12 2.56
N ALA A 69 5.69 18.95 3.85
CA ALA A 69 4.82 17.87 4.30
C ALA A 69 3.44 17.97 3.65
N SER A 70 2.81 19.15 3.61
CA SER A 70 1.52 19.34 2.93
C SER A 70 1.55 18.94 1.45
N ASN A 71 2.60 19.33 0.70
CA ASN A 71 2.75 18.95 -0.71
C ASN A 71 2.98 17.43 -0.86
N PHE A 72 3.87 16.88 -0.03
CA PHE A 72 4.24 15.48 0.00
C PHE A 72 3.03 14.57 0.34
N ILE A 73 2.23 14.93 1.35
CA ILE A 73 0.98 14.26 1.72
C ILE A 73 -0.03 14.30 0.57
N ASN A 74 -0.16 15.44 -0.12
CA ASN A 74 -1.07 15.58 -1.26
C ASN A 74 -0.64 14.71 -2.45
N GLN A 75 0.67 14.65 -2.74
CA GLN A 75 1.25 13.76 -3.73
C GLN A 75 1.01 12.28 -3.38
N LEU A 76 1.28 11.86 -2.14
CA LEU A 76 0.95 10.52 -1.67
C LEU A 76 -0.54 10.20 -1.90
N LYS A 77 -1.44 11.15 -1.62
CA LYS A 77 -2.90 10.96 -1.79
C LYS A 77 -3.29 10.71 -3.24
N GLN A 78 -2.65 11.37 -4.20
CA GLN A 78 -2.86 11.07 -5.62
C GLN A 78 -2.52 9.60 -5.94
N HIS A 79 -1.40 9.10 -5.41
CA HIS A 79 -0.94 7.73 -5.67
C HIS A 79 -1.66 6.65 -4.86
N THR A 80 -1.97 6.87 -3.58
CA THR A 80 -2.54 5.85 -2.68
C THR A 80 -4.05 6.02 -2.41
N GLY A 81 -4.64 7.20 -2.67
CA GLY A 81 -6.07 7.53 -2.50
C GLY A 81 -6.29 8.64 -1.45
N ASP A 82 -7.52 9.03 -1.12
CA ASP A 82 -7.75 9.95 0.01
C ASP A 82 -8.17 9.21 1.28
N TRP A 83 -7.26 9.12 2.25
CA TRP A 83 -7.50 8.63 3.63
C TRP A 83 -7.93 9.72 4.61
N GLY A 84 -7.94 10.98 4.18
CA GLY A 84 -8.26 12.12 5.03
C GLY A 84 -9.74 12.13 5.43
N ALA A 85 -10.07 12.89 6.48
CA ALA A 85 -11.45 13.06 6.92
C ALA A 85 -12.37 13.74 5.88
N ALA A 86 -11.80 14.32 4.81
CA ALA A 86 -12.55 14.89 3.69
C ALA A 86 -13.26 13.84 2.82
N ASN A 87 -12.80 12.58 2.84
CA ASN A 87 -13.45 11.48 2.12
C ASN A 87 -14.54 10.85 3.01
N HIS A 88 -15.81 11.00 2.65
CA HIS A 88 -16.91 10.41 3.43
C HIS A 88 -17.03 8.88 3.29
N ASN A 89 -16.31 8.25 2.36
CA ASN A 89 -16.33 6.80 2.18
C ASN A 89 -15.27 6.13 3.08
N PHE A 90 -15.73 5.49 4.15
CA PHE A 90 -14.89 4.81 5.15
C PHE A 90 -14.02 3.69 4.53
N ASP A 91 -14.57 2.91 3.60
CA ASP A 91 -13.84 1.84 2.94
C ASP A 91 -12.74 2.38 2.03
N SER A 92 -13.08 3.37 1.20
CA SER A 92 -12.08 4.05 0.35
C SER A 92 -10.97 4.72 1.17
N ARG A 93 -11.29 5.32 2.33
CA ARG A 93 -10.28 5.85 3.25
C ARG A 93 -9.37 4.76 3.80
N ALA A 94 -9.95 3.62 4.18
CA ALA A 94 -9.22 2.51 4.77
C ALA A 94 -8.34 1.78 3.74
N ASP A 95 -8.83 1.58 2.51
CA ASP A 95 -8.03 1.07 1.39
C ASP A 95 -6.88 2.01 1.05
N ALA A 96 -7.12 3.32 1.05
CA ALA A 96 -6.08 4.30 0.76
C ALA A 96 -5.01 4.37 1.88
N ALA A 97 -5.42 4.26 3.14
CA ALA A 97 -4.52 4.12 4.28
C ALA A 97 -3.73 2.80 4.24
N TYR A 98 -4.38 1.69 3.85
CA TYR A 98 -3.74 0.38 3.67
C TYR A 98 -2.65 0.42 2.61
N ASN A 99 -2.93 1.01 1.44
CA ASN A 99 -1.94 1.19 0.38
C ASN A 99 -0.72 1.99 0.86
N LEU A 100 -0.95 3.11 1.56
CA LEU A 100 0.14 3.90 2.11
C LEU A 100 0.95 3.11 3.16
N ALA A 101 0.29 2.29 3.99
CA ALA A 101 0.94 1.45 4.98
C ALA A 101 1.82 0.38 4.34
N GLN A 102 1.31 -0.31 3.31
CA GLN A 102 2.08 -1.27 2.51
C GLN A 102 3.32 -0.62 1.90
N VAL A 103 3.21 0.61 1.37
CA VAL A 103 4.35 1.33 0.79
C VAL A 103 5.40 1.71 1.84
N ALA A 104 5.00 2.22 3.00
CA ALA A 104 5.94 2.57 4.06
C ALA A 104 6.62 1.33 4.65
N THR A 105 5.87 0.27 4.94
CA THR A 105 6.43 -1.01 5.41
C THR A 105 7.35 -1.64 4.36
N TYR A 106 7.00 -1.57 3.07
CA TYR A 106 7.88 -2.04 1.99
C TYR A 106 9.21 -1.28 1.98
N ILE A 107 9.18 0.04 2.11
CA ILE A 107 10.37 0.90 2.09
C ILE A 107 11.26 0.66 3.32
N ASP A 108 10.69 0.56 4.51
CA ASP A 108 11.37 0.22 5.77
C ASP A 108 11.98 -1.19 5.73
N SER A 109 11.27 -2.16 5.15
CA SER A 109 11.76 -3.52 4.93
C SER A 109 12.82 -3.65 3.84
N ARG A 110 13.00 -2.63 2.97
CA ARG A 110 13.85 -2.74 1.78
C ARG A 110 15.32 -2.79 2.19
N GLU A 111 15.99 -3.87 1.86
CA GLU A 111 17.41 -4.07 2.11
C GLU A 111 18.25 -3.25 1.12
N ASN A 112 19.51 -2.96 1.48
CA ASN A 112 20.46 -2.12 0.69
C ASN A 112 20.17 -0.61 0.65
N LEU A 113 19.30 -0.09 1.52
CA LEU A 113 19.14 1.35 1.72
C LEU A 113 20.18 1.92 2.70
N LYS A 114 20.58 3.18 2.47
CA LYS A 114 21.61 3.87 3.24
C LYS A 114 21.07 4.33 4.60
N ARG A 115 21.16 3.43 5.59
CA ARG A 115 20.83 3.63 7.01
C ARG A 115 22.10 3.91 7.84
N GLN A 116 21.96 4.41 9.07
CA GLN A 116 23.10 4.64 9.99
C GLN A 116 23.58 3.32 10.65
N GLY A 117 22.79 2.26 10.62
CA GLY A 117 23.15 0.92 11.07
C GLY A 117 22.11 -0.15 10.70
N PRO A 118 22.45 -1.44 10.80
CA PRO A 118 21.54 -2.55 10.45
C PRO A 118 20.36 -2.68 11.42
N THR A 119 20.45 -2.14 12.63
CA THR A 119 19.38 -2.14 13.63
C THR A 119 18.23 -1.18 13.30
N GLN A 120 18.37 -0.35 12.25
CA GLN A 120 17.33 0.57 11.78
C GLN A 120 16.53 0.01 10.60
N GLN A 121 16.74 -1.26 10.25
CA GLN A 121 15.94 -1.97 9.24
C GLN A 121 14.68 -2.51 9.90
N ASN A 122 13.49 -2.15 9.39
CA ASN A 122 12.21 -2.52 9.98
C ASN A 122 12.02 -1.95 11.41
N ASP A 123 12.55 -0.76 11.66
CA ASP A 123 12.44 -0.02 12.93
C ASP A 123 11.15 0.83 12.98
N GLN A 124 10.30 0.75 11.95
CA GLN A 124 9.10 1.58 11.80
C GLN A 124 9.39 3.08 11.75
N HIS A 125 10.60 3.48 11.29
CA HIS A 125 11.05 4.86 11.25
C HIS A 125 11.88 5.16 9.99
N ILE A 126 11.30 5.90 9.03
CA ILE A 126 11.97 6.28 7.76
C ILE A 126 13.22 7.14 8.03
N GLN A 127 14.41 6.60 7.77
CA GLN A 127 15.67 7.31 7.93
C GLN A 127 15.99 8.22 6.74
N GLY A 128 16.72 9.29 7.02
CA GLY A 128 17.29 10.18 6.01
C GLY A 128 16.41 11.36 5.61
N PHE A 129 15.26 11.58 6.25
CA PHE A 129 14.57 12.87 6.19
C PHE A 129 15.41 13.93 6.90
N GLY A 130 15.68 15.03 6.20
CA GLY A 130 16.33 16.22 6.74
C GLY A 130 15.40 17.44 6.69
N SER A 131 15.91 18.58 7.15
CA SER A 131 15.16 19.84 7.19
C SER A 131 14.53 20.20 5.84
N PHE A 132 13.31 20.74 5.89
CA PHE A 132 12.54 21.20 4.72
C PHE A 132 12.27 20.15 3.62
N GLY A 133 12.30 18.85 3.94
CA GLY A 133 12.08 17.78 2.95
C GLY A 133 13.28 17.49 2.05
N SER A 134 14.46 17.90 2.52
CA SER A 134 15.72 17.33 2.07
C SER A 134 15.72 15.84 2.39
N VAL A 135 16.22 15.01 1.48
CA VAL A 135 16.29 13.55 1.68
C VAL A 135 17.70 13.05 1.36
N SER A 136 18.22 12.16 2.20
CA SER A 136 19.59 11.66 2.07
C SER A 136 19.73 10.68 0.90
N GLY A 137 20.82 10.84 0.13
CA GLY A 137 21.13 10.03 -1.05
C GLY A 137 21.13 8.53 -0.76
N GLY A 138 20.17 7.80 -1.34
CA GLY A 138 20.00 6.36 -1.18
C GLY A 138 19.36 5.88 0.13
N SER A 139 18.84 6.78 0.96
CA SER A 139 18.10 6.44 2.19
C SER A 139 16.61 6.18 1.92
N GLU A 140 15.90 5.63 2.91
CA GLU A 140 14.46 5.34 2.84
C GLU A 140 13.64 6.59 2.51
N ALA A 141 13.97 7.74 3.09
CA ALA A 141 13.31 9.00 2.78
C ALA A 141 13.41 9.40 1.30
N GLN A 142 14.52 9.07 0.61
CA GLN A 142 14.64 9.31 -0.83
C GLN A 142 13.68 8.43 -1.62
N LEU A 143 13.53 7.17 -1.23
CA LEU A 143 12.59 6.25 -1.87
C LEU A 143 11.14 6.65 -1.58
N PHE A 144 10.86 7.10 -0.35
CA PHE A 144 9.55 7.60 0.08
C PHE A 144 9.17 8.89 -0.69
N LYS A 145 10.14 9.78 -0.92
CA LYS A 145 10.00 10.96 -1.80
C LYS A 145 9.82 10.60 -3.28
N ALA A 146 10.64 9.70 -3.81
CA ALA A 146 10.49 9.23 -5.18
C ALA A 146 9.11 8.59 -5.41
N PHE A 147 8.56 7.93 -4.40
CA PHE A 147 7.18 7.40 -4.42
C PHE A 147 6.11 8.50 -4.42
N SER A 148 6.29 9.64 -3.74
CA SER A 148 5.33 10.75 -3.87
C SER A 148 5.43 11.44 -5.24
N GLU A 149 6.61 11.44 -5.87
CA GLU A 149 6.80 12.07 -7.19
C GLU A 149 6.42 11.16 -8.38
N LYS A 150 6.54 9.83 -8.24
CA LYS A 150 6.30 8.85 -9.34
C LYS A 150 5.32 7.73 -9.01
N GLY A 151 4.78 7.68 -7.80
CA GLY A 151 3.97 6.56 -7.31
C GLY A 151 4.74 5.25 -7.26
N TYR A 152 4.01 4.14 -7.43
CA TYR A 152 4.53 2.77 -7.40
C TYR A 152 5.66 2.50 -8.41
N SER A 153 5.76 3.30 -9.48
CA SER A 153 6.88 3.23 -10.42
C SER A 153 8.24 3.53 -9.78
N ALA A 154 8.31 4.17 -8.60
CA ALA A 154 9.54 4.34 -7.83
C ALA A 154 9.96 3.09 -7.02
N LEU A 155 9.06 2.13 -6.83
CA LEU A 155 9.28 0.93 -6.01
C LEU A 155 9.73 -0.29 -6.83
N ARG A 156 9.62 -0.19 -8.15
CA ARG A 156 10.06 -1.21 -9.13
C ARG A 156 11.58 -1.27 -9.28
#